data_AF-A0A970ZV20-F1
#
_entry.id   AF-A0A970ZV20-F1
#
_cell.length_a   1.000
_cell.length_b   1.000
_cell.length_c   1.000
_cell.angle_alpha   90.00
_cell.angle_beta   90.00
_cell.angle_gamma   90.00
#
_symmetry.space_group_name_H-M   'P 1'
#
loop_
_entity.id
_entity.type
_entity.pdbx_description
1 polymer ?
#
loop_
_entity_poly.entity_id
_entity_poly.type
_entity_poly.pdbx_seq_one_letter_code
_entity_poly.pdbx_strand_id
1 'polypeptide(L)'
;MSGDIIGRGWAFPPGLDHRGRIATVAGEDEIEQSIRIILTTSPGQRVMRPEFGCRLNEIVFAPNNAQTAAQAERFVRLALGRWEPRIQVEQVTAAPDAHEPARLQIELRYTIRSTHSSRSLVYPFYLIPEE
;
A
#
# COMPACT_ATOMS: atom_id res chain seq x y z
N MET A 1 -1.70 3.93 24.75
CA MET A 1 -2.91 3.18 24.32
C MET A 1 -3.46 3.83 23.06
N SER A 2 -2.89 3.51 21.88
CA SER A 2 -3.23 4.16 20.60
C SER A 2 -4.33 3.45 19.80
N GLY A 3 -4.79 2.27 20.26
CA GLY A 3 -5.72 1.42 19.50
C GLY A 3 -7.14 1.97 19.38
N ASP A 4 -7.56 2.87 20.28
CA ASP A 4 -8.96 3.31 20.37
C ASP A 4 -9.34 4.40 19.34
N ILE A 5 -8.37 5.13 18.78
CA ILE A 5 -8.64 6.27 17.90
C ILE A 5 -8.76 5.85 16.42
N ILE A 6 -8.04 4.80 16.01
CA ILE A 6 -7.99 4.36 14.60
C ILE A 6 -9.20 3.46 14.26
N GLY A 7 -9.69 2.71 15.24
CA GLY A 7 -10.78 1.75 15.07
C GLY A 7 -10.28 0.31 14.97
N ARG A 8 -11.21 -0.58 14.63
CA ARG A 8 -10.99 -2.01 14.47
C ARG A 8 -11.75 -2.52 13.26
N GLY A 9 -11.05 -3.25 12.41
CA GLY A 9 -11.57 -3.82 11.17
C GLY A 9 -11.33 -5.32 11.07
N TRP A 10 -11.80 -5.93 9.98
CA TRP A 10 -11.44 -7.30 9.63
C TRP A 10 -9.97 -7.36 9.27
N ALA A 11 -9.28 -8.41 9.71
CA ALA A 11 -7.91 -8.65 9.30
C ALA A 11 -7.87 -9.01 7.81
N PHE A 12 -6.80 -8.56 7.14
CA PHE A 12 -6.45 -8.94 5.79
C PHE A 12 -5.10 -9.70 5.80
N PRO A 13 -5.03 -10.91 5.20
CA PRO A 13 -6.12 -11.62 4.53
C PRO A 13 -7.24 -12.06 5.50
N PRO A 14 -8.50 -12.16 5.03
CA PRO A 14 -9.61 -12.60 5.88
C PRO A 14 -9.38 -14.01 6.42
N GLY A 15 -9.67 -14.19 7.71
CA GLY A 15 -9.46 -15.47 8.38
C GLY A 15 -10.17 -15.55 9.72
N LEU A 16 -9.95 -16.64 10.43
CA LEU A 16 -10.48 -16.86 11.77
C LEU A 16 -9.37 -16.64 12.82
N ASP A 17 -9.77 -16.17 14.00
CA ASP A 17 -8.91 -16.14 15.18
C ASP A 17 -8.83 -17.52 15.85
N HIS A 18 -7.99 -17.64 16.88
CA HIS A 18 -7.82 -18.86 17.68
C HIS A 18 -9.11 -19.36 18.37
N ARG A 19 -10.18 -18.55 18.39
CA ARG A 19 -11.48 -18.88 18.97
C ARG A 19 -12.54 -19.18 17.90
N GLY A 20 -12.15 -19.24 16.63
CA GLY A 20 -13.06 -19.47 15.50
C GLY A 20 -13.94 -18.27 15.15
N ARG A 21 -13.63 -17.07 15.64
CA ARG A 21 -14.32 -15.83 15.27
C ARG A 21 -13.59 -15.18 14.10
N ILE A 22 -14.24 -14.21 13.44
CA ILE A 22 -13.59 -13.42 12.39
C ILE A 22 -12.39 -12.68 12.96
N ALA A 23 -11.22 -12.88 12.37
CA ALA A 23 -10.00 -12.20 12.76
C ALA A 23 -10.16 -10.69 12.54
N THR A 24 -9.75 -9.91 13.53
CA THR A 24 -9.83 -8.45 13.50
C THR A 24 -8.49 -7.84 13.83
N VAL A 25 -8.20 -6.71 13.19
CA VAL A 25 -6.99 -5.91 13.38
C VAL A 25 -7.40 -4.51 13.85
N ALA A 26 -6.58 -3.86 14.66
CA ALA A 26 -6.83 -2.53 15.18
C ALA A 26 -5.55 -1.71 15.18
N GLY A 27 -5.69 -0.38 15.33
CA GLY A 27 -4.55 0.50 15.49
C GLY A 27 -3.68 0.58 14.23
N GLU A 28 -2.37 0.62 14.43
CA GLU A 28 -1.38 0.85 13.36
C GLU A 28 -1.38 -0.29 12.33
N ASP A 29 -1.56 -1.53 12.77
CA ASP A 29 -1.63 -2.71 11.89
C ASP A 29 -2.81 -2.63 10.91
N GLU A 30 -3.92 -2.01 11.31
CA GLU A 30 -5.09 -1.80 10.45
C GLU A 30 -4.76 -0.84 9.30
N ILE A 31 -3.96 0.19 9.57
CA ILE A 31 -3.50 1.14 8.56
C ILE A 31 -2.56 0.45 7.57
N GLU A 32 -1.61 -0.34 8.04
CA GLU A 32 -0.69 -1.08 7.17
C GLU A 32 -1.44 -2.05 6.25
N GLN A 33 -2.45 -2.74 6.77
CA GLN A 33 -3.32 -3.62 5.97
C GLN A 33 -4.16 -2.83 4.97
N SER A 34 -4.71 -1.67 5.36
CA SER A 34 -5.43 -0.77 4.46
C SER A 34 -4.56 -0.28 3.30
N ILE A 35 -3.33 0.16 3.60
CA ILE A 35 -2.33 0.56 2.59
C ILE A 35 -2.09 -0.58 1.62
N ARG A 36 -1.86 -1.81 2.13
CA ARG A 36 -1.67 -3.00 1.28
C ARG A 36 -2.86 -3.22 0.35
N ILE A 37 -4.09 -3.19 0.88
CA ILE A 37 -5.31 -3.36 0.08
C ILE A 37 -5.39 -2.29 -1.03
N ILE A 38 -5.10 -1.03 -0.72
CA ILE A 38 -5.13 0.06 -1.71
C ILE A 38 -4.09 -0.20 -2.81
N LEU A 39 -2.86 -0.57 -2.46
CA LEU A 39 -1.77 -0.77 -3.42
C LEU A 39 -1.91 -2.04 -4.26
N THR A 40 -2.55 -3.08 -3.73
CA THR A 40 -2.78 -4.35 -4.45
C THR A 40 -4.06 -4.36 -5.29
N THR A 41 -4.94 -3.38 -5.11
CA THR A 41 -6.20 -3.29 -5.86
C THR A 41 -6.03 -2.37 -7.06
N SER A 42 -6.32 -2.86 -8.26
CA SER A 42 -6.35 -2.03 -9.47
C SER A 42 -7.71 -1.32 -9.60
N PRO A 43 -7.75 -0.06 -10.07
CA PRO A 43 -9.00 0.59 -10.45
C PRO A 43 -9.84 -0.29 -11.40
N GLY A 44 -11.14 -0.35 -11.14
CA GLY A 44 -12.11 -1.21 -11.84
C GLY A 44 -12.38 -2.55 -11.15
N GLN A 45 -11.54 -3.01 -10.22
CA GLN A 45 -11.74 -4.31 -9.55
C GLN A 45 -12.87 -4.30 -8.50
N ARG A 46 -13.18 -3.15 -7.89
CA ARG A 46 -14.24 -3.05 -6.88
C ARG A 46 -15.57 -2.65 -7.50
N VAL A 47 -16.55 -3.54 -7.36
CA VAL A 47 -17.95 -3.29 -7.74
C VAL A 47 -18.46 -2.04 -7.01
N MET A 48 -19.16 -1.16 -7.73
CA MET A 48 -19.64 0.16 -7.26
C MET A 48 -18.55 1.15 -6.80
N ARG A 49 -17.25 0.81 -6.92
CA ARG A 49 -16.12 1.70 -6.60
C ARG A 49 -15.00 1.56 -7.65
N PRO A 50 -15.26 1.87 -8.93
CA PRO A 50 -14.29 1.66 -10.00
C PRO A 50 -13.01 2.49 -9.85
N GLU A 51 -13.06 3.63 -9.14
CA GLU A 51 -11.87 4.46 -8.95
C GLU A 51 -10.96 4.00 -7.78
N PHE A 52 -11.43 3.06 -6.96
CA PHE A 52 -10.68 2.61 -5.78
C PHE A 52 -9.46 1.78 -6.20
N GLY A 53 -8.32 2.06 -5.56
CA GLY A 53 -7.10 1.30 -5.73
C GLY A 53 -5.91 2.16 -6.16
N CYS A 54 -4.88 1.48 -6.68
CA CYS A 54 -3.65 2.07 -7.17
C CYS A 54 -3.34 1.60 -8.59
N ARG A 55 -2.79 2.49 -9.40
CA ARG A 55 -2.51 2.26 -10.82
C ARG A 55 -1.16 1.55 -11.08
N LEU A 56 -0.56 0.95 -10.05
CA LEU A 56 0.71 0.22 -10.19
C LEU A 56 0.64 -0.90 -11.24
N ASN A 57 -0.54 -1.50 -11.44
CA ASN A 57 -0.75 -2.52 -12.46
C ASN A 57 -0.50 -2.03 -13.90
N GLU A 58 -0.60 -0.72 -14.16
CA GLU A 58 -0.37 -0.16 -15.49
C GLU A 58 1.10 -0.18 -15.92
N ILE A 59 2.02 -0.33 -14.96
CA ILE A 59 3.47 -0.30 -15.21
C ILE A 59 4.13 -1.66 -15.04
N VAL A 60 3.36 -2.74 -14.88
CA VAL A 60 3.92 -4.09 -14.61
C VAL A 60 4.86 -4.58 -15.71
N PHE A 61 4.66 -4.17 -16.95
CA PHE A 61 5.52 -4.50 -18.11
C PHE A 61 6.45 -3.35 -18.52
N ALA A 62 6.47 -2.25 -17.76
CA ALA A 62 7.34 -1.13 -18.07
C ALA A 62 8.79 -1.48 -17.71
N PRO A 63 9.79 -0.91 -18.42
CA PRO A 63 11.20 -1.13 -18.10
C PRO A 63 11.51 -0.68 -16.67
N ASN A 64 12.27 -1.47 -15.92
CA ASN A 64 12.63 -1.15 -14.54
C ASN A 64 13.73 -0.06 -14.47
N ASN A 65 13.33 1.19 -14.70
CA ASN A 65 14.21 2.35 -14.77
C ASN A 65 13.68 3.52 -13.92
N ALA A 66 14.44 4.62 -13.88
CA ALA A 66 14.09 5.80 -13.09
C ALA A 66 12.76 6.44 -13.50
N GLN A 67 12.35 6.33 -14.76
CA GLN A 67 11.07 6.87 -15.24
C GLN A 67 9.89 6.06 -14.68
N THR A 68 9.97 4.72 -14.76
CA THR A 68 8.97 3.82 -14.18
C THR A 68 8.91 3.96 -12.66
N ALA A 69 10.06 4.11 -11.99
CA ALA A 69 10.12 4.39 -10.56
C ALA A 69 9.40 5.69 -10.18
N ALA A 70 9.68 6.80 -10.87
CA ALA A 70 9.00 8.08 -10.63
C ALA A 70 7.47 7.99 -10.88
N GLN A 71 7.06 7.21 -11.88
CA GLN A 71 5.64 6.96 -12.14
C GLN A 71 4.98 6.15 -11.01
N ALA A 72 5.66 5.12 -10.49
CA ALA A 72 5.21 4.35 -9.35
C ALA A 72 5.04 5.23 -8.10
N GLU A 73 6.02 6.07 -7.79
CA GLU A 73 5.94 7.03 -6.66
C GLU A 73 4.72 7.93 -6.77
N ARG A 74 4.47 8.48 -7.96
CA ARG A 74 3.29 9.31 -8.22
C ARG A 74 1.99 8.54 -8.02
N PHE A 75 1.89 7.31 -8.54
CA PHE A 75 0.70 6.48 -8.39
C PHE A 75 0.40 6.14 -6.93
N VAL A 76 1.43 5.75 -6.17
CA VAL A 76 1.30 5.47 -4.73
C VAL A 76 0.87 6.73 -3.97
N ARG A 77 1.52 7.88 -4.21
CA ARG A 77 1.19 9.14 -3.53
C ARG A 77 -0.26 9.57 -3.79
N LEU A 78 -0.73 9.47 -5.04
CA LEU A 78 -2.11 9.81 -5.40
C LEU A 78 -3.12 8.83 -4.79
N ALA A 79 -2.84 7.53 -4.85
CA ALA A 79 -3.75 6.51 -4.31
C ALA A 79 -3.90 6.64 -2.79
N LEU A 80 -2.79 6.75 -2.06
CA LEU A 80 -2.83 6.89 -0.60
C LEU A 80 -3.41 8.23 -0.15
N GLY A 81 -3.07 9.33 -0.85
CA GLY A 81 -3.66 10.63 -0.57
C GLY A 81 -5.18 10.68 -0.79
N ARG A 82 -5.71 9.87 -1.71
CA ARG A 82 -7.14 9.76 -1.98
C ARG A 82 -7.88 8.81 -1.05
N TRP A 83 -7.27 7.66 -0.73
CA TRP A 83 -7.98 6.53 -0.12
C TRP A 83 -7.61 6.25 1.33
N GLU A 84 -6.51 6.79 1.87
CA GLU A 84 -6.10 6.59 3.26
C GLU A 84 -5.96 7.94 4.01
N PRO A 85 -7.07 8.53 4.48
CA PRO A 85 -7.06 9.85 5.11
C PRO A 85 -6.39 9.87 6.49
N ARG A 86 -6.17 8.71 7.12
CA ARG A 86 -5.60 8.60 8.47
C ARG A 86 -4.09 8.86 8.50
N ILE A 87 -3.44 8.80 7.34
CA ILE A 87 -2.00 9.05 7.21
C ILE A 87 -1.72 10.38 6.52
N GLN A 88 -0.53 10.90 6.75
CA GLN A 88 0.11 11.92 5.94
C GLN A 88 1.35 11.30 5.31
N VAL A 89 1.33 11.16 3.99
CA VAL A 89 2.48 10.64 3.23
C VAL A 89 3.58 11.69 3.26
N GLU A 90 4.74 11.33 3.83
CA GLU A 90 5.91 12.20 3.93
C GLU A 90 6.82 11.98 2.73
N GLN A 91 7.09 10.73 2.40
CA GLN A 91 7.94 10.37 1.28
C GLN A 91 7.50 9.04 0.66
N VAL A 92 7.62 8.97 -0.65
CA VAL A 92 7.54 7.73 -1.42
C VAL A 92 8.80 7.68 -2.26
N THR A 93 9.55 6.60 -2.17
CA THR A 93 10.77 6.37 -2.96
C THR A 93 10.61 5.04 -3.66
N ALA A 94 10.83 4.98 -4.96
CA ALA A 94 10.85 3.72 -5.71
C ALA A 94 12.22 3.51 -6.35
N ALA A 95 12.73 2.29 -6.27
CA ALA A 95 14.01 1.93 -6.90
C ALA A 95 14.00 0.46 -7.36
N PRO A 96 14.71 0.13 -8.44
CA PRO A 96 14.99 -1.27 -8.77
C PRO A 96 15.70 -1.97 -7.60
N ASP A 97 15.33 -3.22 -7.35
CA ASP A 97 16.02 -4.04 -6.36
C ASP A 97 17.43 -4.42 -6.88
N ALA A 98 18.43 -4.30 -6.01
CA ALA A 98 19.82 -4.58 -6.37
C ALA A 98 20.10 -6.07 -6.68
N HIS A 99 19.30 -6.97 -6.11
CA HIS A 99 19.44 -8.42 -6.26
C HIS A 99 18.41 -9.01 -7.22
N GLU A 100 17.27 -8.35 -7.40
CA GLU A 100 16.19 -8.77 -8.29
C GLU A 100 15.85 -7.69 -9.32
N PRO A 101 16.48 -7.68 -10.51
CA PRO A 101 16.27 -6.64 -11.53
C PRO A 101 14.82 -6.51 -12.03
N ALA A 102 14.01 -7.55 -11.84
CA ALA A 102 12.59 -7.58 -12.15
C ALA A 102 11.71 -7.10 -10.98
N ARG A 103 12.29 -6.58 -9.89
CA ARG A 103 11.56 -6.11 -8.71
C ARG A 103 11.80 -4.61 -8.54
N LEU A 104 10.71 -3.87 -8.32
CA LEU A 104 10.71 -2.47 -7.93
C LEU A 104 10.36 -2.39 -6.43
N GLN A 105 11.29 -1.92 -5.62
CA GLN A 105 11.06 -1.68 -4.20
C GLN A 105 10.47 -0.27 -4.00
N ILE A 106 9.32 -0.19 -3.35
CA ILE A 106 8.65 1.07 -3.01
C ILE A 106 8.73 1.27 -1.49
N GLU A 107 9.48 2.27 -1.06
CA GLU A 107 9.57 2.69 0.33
C GLU A 107 8.61 3.86 0.60
N LEU A 108 7.73 3.70 1.57
CA LEU A 108 6.74 4.68 2.00
C LEU A 108 7.06 5.14 3.42
N ARG A 109 7.38 6.42 3.60
CA ARG A 109 7.39 7.08 4.92
C ARG A 109 6.13 7.90 5.11
N TYR A 110 5.49 7.72 6.25
CA TYR A 110 4.25 8.39 6.58
C TYR A 110 4.10 8.62 8.07
N THR A 111 3.32 9.63 8.44
CA THR A 111 2.91 9.87 9.82
C THR A 111 1.42 9.60 9.97
N ILE A 112 1.04 8.92 11.06
CA ILE A 112 -0.37 8.72 11.42
C ILE A 112 -0.90 10.00 12.08
N ARG A 113 -1.97 10.58 11.52
CA ARG A 113 -2.49 11.89 11.96
C ARG A 113 -2.95 11.93 13.41
N SER A 114 -3.51 10.83 13.92
CA SER A 114 -4.06 10.78 15.28
C SER A 114 -3.00 10.61 16.37
N THR A 115 -1.88 9.95 16.07
CA THR A 115 -0.84 9.62 17.05
C THR A 115 0.45 10.41 16.87
N HIS A 116 0.59 11.13 15.75
CA HIS A 116 1.85 11.78 15.33
C HIS A 116 3.05 10.82 15.30
N SER A 117 2.79 9.53 15.05
CA SER A 117 3.81 8.48 14.94
C SER A 117 4.31 8.38 13.49
N SER A 118 5.62 8.56 13.28
CA SER A 118 6.28 8.42 11.96
C SER A 118 6.69 6.96 11.73
N ARG A 119 6.41 6.43 10.53
CA ARG A 119 6.60 5.03 10.16
C ARG A 119 7.17 4.89 8.74
N SER A 120 7.80 3.73 8.48
CA SER A 120 8.29 3.34 7.16
C SER A 120 7.73 1.96 6.77
N LEU A 121 7.19 1.83 5.56
CA LEU A 121 6.69 0.60 4.97
C LEU A 121 7.42 0.32 3.66
N VAL A 122 7.99 -0.87 3.49
CA VAL A 122 8.61 -1.31 2.24
C VAL A 122 7.65 -2.25 1.51
N TYR A 123 7.25 -1.89 0.30
CA TYR A 123 6.35 -2.64 -0.56
C TYR A 123 7.10 -3.11 -1.83
N PRO A 124 7.37 -4.43 -1.97
CA PRO A 124 7.95 -4.96 -3.20
C PRO A 124 6.87 -5.09 -4.28
N PHE A 125 7.15 -4.58 -5.49
CA PHE A 125 6.30 -4.71 -6.67
C PHE A 125 7.09 -5.39 -7.79
N TYR A 126 6.56 -6.47 -8.37
CA TYR A 126 7.25 -7.25 -9.39
C TYR A 126 6.87 -6.77 -10.79
N LEU A 127 7.86 -6.52 -11.62
CA LEU A 127 7.77 -6.18 -13.03
C LEU A 127 8.11 -7.41 -13.86
N ILE A 128 7.40 -7.64 -14.96
CA ILE A 128 7.69 -8.73 -15.88
C ILE A 128 8.57 -8.16 -17.00
N PRO A 129 9.75 -8.76 -17.29
CA PRO A 129 10.62 -8.30 -18.37
C PRO A 129 9.91 -8.35 -19.74
N GLU A 130 10.20 -7.38 -20.61
CA GLU A 130 9.89 -7.51 -22.06
C GLU A 130 10.82 -8.57 -22.68
N GLU A 131 10.26 -9.45 -23.53
CA GLU A 131 11.00 -10.50 -24.26
C GLU A 131 12.02 -9.94 -25.26
#